data_AF-A0A6G6K448-F1
#
_entry.id   AF-A0A6G6K448-F1
#
_cell.length_a   1.000
_cell.length_b   1.000
_cell.length_c   1.000
_cell.angle_alpha   90.00
_cell.angle_beta   90.00
_cell.angle_gamma   90.00
#
_symmetry.space_group_name_H-M   'P 1'
#
loop_
_entity.id
_entity.type
_entity.pdbx_description
1 polymer ?
#
loop_
_entity_poly.entity_id
_entity_poly.type
_entity_poly.pdbx_seq_one_letter_code
_entity_poly.pdbx_strand_id
1 'polypeptide(L)'
;MNVTEWTQHFERNKHHRIEPNWQAPHRLHGGTLRKLIRSLQQFQLGDGGGPAYLIAGNRGTLLDADAGMKRLVDLWFAEEAEHSRLLGSALQRFGAPEIQSHWSFSLFCGLREHLGVQFELSALLLTEIVSHVYYKMMYRHCPDEAVRGMCRLIIRDEAGHIAFHRARLRAEGRQHGRSYGRVWESLFRARGLAAGTVLWVNHRSALLAMGATDGEFYGGIWRDMGRFIRRLREAPSSRHGARPTATAEKEIHASLSMLSNGS
;
A
#
# COMPACT_ATOMS: atom_id res chain seq x y z
N MET A 1 -2.74 13.07 -15.85
CA MET A 1 -3.75 12.42 -14.99
C MET A 1 -4.68 13.53 -14.50
N ASN A 2 -5.95 13.26 -14.18
CA ASN A 2 -6.82 14.32 -13.65
C ASN A 2 -6.47 14.59 -12.18
N VAL A 3 -5.68 15.64 -11.93
CA VAL A 3 -5.20 16.00 -10.59
C VAL A 3 -6.37 16.35 -9.67
N THR A 4 -7.34 17.14 -10.16
CA THR A 4 -8.52 17.54 -9.38
C THR A 4 -9.33 16.34 -8.89
N GLU A 5 -9.61 15.36 -9.76
CA GLU A 5 -10.39 14.19 -9.37
C GLU A 5 -9.71 13.35 -8.30
N TRP A 6 -8.39 13.16 -8.39
CA TRP A 6 -7.63 12.42 -7.38
C TRP A 6 -7.48 13.19 -6.07
N THR A 7 -7.28 14.51 -6.13
CA THR A 7 -7.32 15.38 -4.94
C THR A 7 -8.64 15.21 -4.20
N GLN A 8 -9.77 15.27 -4.91
CA GLN A 8 -11.08 15.06 -4.31
C GLN A 8 -11.29 13.64 -3.77
N HIS A 9 -10.67 12.62 -4.38
CA HIS A 9 -10.71 11.26 -3.86
C HIS A 9 -10.04 11.18 -2.49
N PHE A 10 -8.79 11.66 -2.35
CA PHE A 10 -8.07 11.65 -1.08
C PHE A 10 -8.75 12.52 -0.02
N GLU A 11 -9.33 13.65 -0.40
CA GLU A 11 -10.15 14.47 0.52
C GLU A 11 -11.36 13.69 1.04
N ARG A 12 -12.10 13.01 0.15
CA ARG A 12 -13.24 12.20 0.55
C ARG A 12 -12.83 10.99 1.39
N ASN A 13 -11.67 10.39 1.12
CA ASN A 13 -11.23 9.16 1.78
C ASN A 13 -10.85 9.37 3.25
N LYS A 14 -10.64 10.63 3.66
CA LYS A 14 -10.50 11.05 5.07
C LYS A 14 -11.81 10.93 5.86
N HIS A 15 -12.96 11.00 5.18
CA HIS A 15 -14.27 10.94 5.81
C HIS A 15 -14.76 9.49 5.98
N HIS A 16 -15.67 9.28 6.93
CA HIS A 16 -16.29 7.97 7.21
C HIS A 16 -15.28 6.84 7.52
N ARG A 17 -14.17 7.18 8.18
CA ARG A 17 -13.21 6.21 8.74
C ARG A 17 -13.72 5.79 10.12
N ILE A 18 -14.33 4.60 10.20
CA ILE A 18 -14.73 4.03 11.48
C ILE A 18 -13.47 3.46 12.15
N GLU A 19 -13.10 4.00 13.31
CA GLU A 19 -11.96 3.52 14.08
C GLU A 19 -12.11 2.03 14.43
N PRO A 20 -11.00 1.26 14.42
CA PRO A 20 -11.01 -0.08 15.00
C PRO A 20 -11.44 -0.03 16.47
N ASN A 21 -12.08 -1.09 16.95
CA ASN A 21 -12.43 -1.23 18.36
C ASN A 21 -11.16 -1.53 19.19
N TRP A 22 -10.36 -0.49 19.45
CA TRP A 22 -9.10 -0.59 20.18
C TRP A 22 -9.25 -1.08 21.63
N GLN A 23 -10.49 -1.16 22.15
CA GLN A 23 -10.81 -1.65 23.49
C GLN A 23 -11.36 -3.09 23.48
N ALA A 24 -11.52 -3.73 22.32
CA ALA A 24 -11.93 -5.13 22.24
C ALA A 24 -11.02 -6.02 23.09
N PRO A 25 -11.48 -7.12 23.69
CA PRO A 25 -10.59 -8.07 24.34
C PRO A 25 -9.70 -8.78 23.30
N HIS A 26 -8.46 -9.10 23.64
CA HIS A 26 -7.59 -9.94 22.81
C HIS A 26 -7.03 -11.13 23.57
N ARG A 27 -6.74 -12.20 22.82
CA ARG A 27 -6.16 -13.45 23.34
C ARG A 27 -4.76 -13.73 22.80
N LEU A 28 -4.19 -12.77 22.08
CA LEU A 28 -2.82 -12.87 21.58
C LEU A 28 -1.83 -12.75 22.74
N HIS A 29 -1.02 -13.79 22.94
CA HIS A 29 0.01 -13.83 23.98
C HIS A 29 1.27 -14.56 23.48
N GLY A 30 2.32 -14.52 24.29
CA GLY A 30 3.53 -15.34 24.08
C GLY A 30 4.26 -15.05 22.77
N GLY A 31 4.71 -16.11 22.11
CA GLY A 31 5.56 -16.02 20.91
C GLY A 31 4.86 -15.37 19.70
N THR A 32 3.56 -15.61 19.52
CA THR A 32 2.79 -15.04 18.41
C THR A 32 2.65 -13.53 18.57
N LEU A 33 2.31 -13.05 19.77
CA LEU A 33 2.22 -11.60 20.05
C LEU A 33 3.56 -10.89 19.81
N ARG A 34 4.68 -11.43 20.29
CA ARG A 34 6.01 -10.83 20.07
C ARG A 34 6.37 -10.70 18.59
N LYS A 35 6.06 -11.71 17.78
CA LYS A 35 6.30 -11.69 16.33
C LYS A 35 5.40 -10.67 15.63
N LEU A 36 4.14 -10.58 16.04
CA LEU A 36 3.21 -9.56 15.54
C LEU A 36 3.70 -8.15 15.87
N ILE A 37 4.05 -7.87 17.13
CA ILE A 37 4.61 -6.58 17.57
C ILE A 37 5.80 -6.18 16.69
N ARG A 38 6.77 -7.08 16.49
CA ARG A 38 7.95 -6.80 15.64
C ARG A 38 7.56 -6.48 14.20
N SER A 39 6.51 -7.11 13.68
CA SER A 39 6.00 -6.81 12.35
C SER A 39 5.36 -5.42 12.31
N LEU A 40 4.48 -5.11 13.27
CA LEU A 40 3.79 -3.83 13.38
C LEU A 40 4.75 -2.66 13.56
N GLN A 41 5.81 -2.82 14.35
CA GLN A 41 6.87 -1.80 14.51
C GLN A 41 7.52 -1.42 13.18
N GLN A 42 7.86 -2.41 12.36
CA GLN A 42 8.49 -2.17 11.07
C GLN A 42 7.52 -1.54 10.05
N PHE A 43 6.25 -1.97 10.03
CA PHE A 43 5.23 -1.32 9.22
C PHE A 43 4.95 0.10 9.68
N GLN A 44 4.88 0.36 11.00
CA GLN A 44 4.62 1.69 11.54
C GLN A 44 5.70 2.69 11.11
N LEU A 45 6.97 2.28 11.11
CA LEU A 45 8.08 3.07 10.59
C LEU A 45 8.00 3.27 9.07
N GLY A 46 7.60 2.23 8.32
CA GLY A 46 7.55 2.22 6.85
C GLY A 46 6.40 3.02 6.24
N ASP A 47 5.19 2.85 6.78
CA ASP A 47 3.92 3.38 6.26
C ASP A 47 3.67 4.79 6.79
N GLY A 48 4.68 5.66 6.80
CA GLY A 48 4.54 7.07 7.20
C GLY A 48 5.15 7.49 8.53
N GLY A 49 5.77 6.57 9.30
CA GLY A 49 6.48 6.90 10.56
C GLY A 49 7.90 7.45 10.38
N GLY A 50 8.52 7.28 9.20
CA GLY A 50 9.83 7.85 8.84
C GLY A 50 9.74 9.11 7.96
N PRO A 51 10.76 9.48 7.15
CA PRO A 51 10.65 10.52 6.13
C PRO A 51 9.54 10.18 5.11
N ALA A 52 8.32 10.55 5.47
CA ALA A 52 7.07 10.21 4.82
C ALA A 52 6.75 11.20 3.68
N TYR A 53 7.73 11.50 2.83
CA TYR A 53 7.49 12.28 1.62
C TYR A 53 8.35 11.76 0.47
N LEU A 54 8.17 12.32 -0.72
CA LEU A 54 9.11 12.09 -1.82
C LEU A 54 10.49 12.59 -1.40
N ILE A 55 11.47 11.71 -1.33
CA ILE A 55 12.84 12.05 -0.92
C ILE A 55 13.81 12.08 -2.10
N ALA A 56 13.38 11.68 -3.30
CA ALA A 56 14.20 11.79 -4.49
C ALA A 56 14.69 13.23 -4.72
N GLY A 57 15.99 13.39 -4.98
CA GLY A 57 16.60 14.72 -5.19
C GLY A 57 15.98 15.53 -6.33
N ASN A 58 15.40 14.86 -7.34
CA ASN A 58 14.73 15.49 -8.48
C ASN A 58 13.20 15.54 -8.35
N ARG A 59 12.63 15.40 -7.14
CA ARG A 59 11.17 15.42 -6.90
C ARG A 59 10.45 16.67 -7.42
N GLY A 60 11.12 17.81 -7.52
CA GLY A 60 10.55 19.05 -8.09
C GLY A 60 10.01 18.85 -9.50
N THR A 61 10.65 18.00 -10.31
CA THR A 61 10.18 17.66 -11.67
C THR A 61 8.78 17.06 -11.70
N LEU A 62 8.34 16.41 -10.62
CA LEU A 62 6.98 15.93 -10.45
C LEU A 62 6.10 17.02 -9.82
N LEU A 63 6.54 17.61 -8.71
CA LEU A 63 5.73 18.52 -7.90
C LEU A 63 5.31 19.79 -8.66
N ASP A 64 6.18 20.25 -9.57
CA ASP A 64 5.98 21.47 -10.34
C ASP A 64 5.30 21.22 -11.70
N ALA A 65 4.95 19.96 -12.01
CA ALA A 65 4.41 19.57 -13.32
C ALA A 65 2.96 20.06 -13.56
N ASP A 66 2.19 20.34 -12.50
CA ASP A 66 0.79 20.76 -12.58
C ASP A 66 0.39 21.60 -11.36
N ALA A 67 -0.46 22.60 -11.57
CA ALA A 67 -1.05 23.45 -10.53
C ALA A 67 -2.04 22.65 -9.65
N GLY A 68 -1.50 21.82 -8.78
CA GLY A 68 -2.25 20.93 -7.90
C GLY A 68 -1.51 19.65 -7.55
N MET A 69 -0.44 19.31 -8.27
CA MET A 69 0.31 18.08 -8.01
C MET A 69 0.89 18.05 -6.60
N LYS A 70 1.44 19.17 -6.11
CA LYS A 70 1.93 19.26 -4.73
C LYS A 70 0.84 18.92 -3.72
N ARG A 71 -0.34 19.55 -3.82
CA ARG A 71 -1.48 19.27 -2.92
C ARG A 71 -1.91 17.81 -2.98
N LEU A 72 -1.93 17.24 -4.17
CA LEU A 72 -2.26 15.83 -4.37
C LEU A 72 -1.26 14.90 -3.68
N VAL A 73 0.05 15.17 -3.82
CA VAL A 73 1.09 14.40 -3.13
C VAL A 73 1.01 14.59 -1.61
N ASP A 74 0.76 15.82 -1.13
CA ASP A 74 0.57 16.10 0.29
C ASP A 74 -0.63 15.30 0.86
N LEU A 75 -1.72 15.18 0.11
CA LEU A 75 -2.89 14.40 0.52
C LEU A 75 -2.61 12.90 0.54
N TRP A 76 -1.84 12.37 -0.43
CA TRP A 76 -1.43 10.97 -0.46
C TRP A 76 -0.59 10.61 0.78
N PHE A 77 0.44 11.41 1.08
CA PHE A 77 1.28 11.16 2.27
C PHE A 77 0.55 11.44 3.59
N ALA A 78 -0.50 12.27 3.61
CA ALA A 78 -1.36 12.39 4.78
C ALA A 78 -2.18 11.11 5.04
N GLU A 79 -2.51 10.34 4.00
CA GLU A 79 -3.17 9.04 4.14
C GLU A 79 -2.19 7.97 4.62
N GLU A 80 -0.95 7.97 4.12
CA GLU A 80 0.14 7.15 4.67
C GLU A 80 0.38 7.43 6.17
N ALA A 81 0.51 8.70 6.57
CA ALA A 81 0.69 9.05 7.98
C ALA A 81 -0.44 8.52 8.89
N GLU A 82 -1.65 8.40 8.35
CA GLU A 82 -2.79 7.80 9.04
C GLU A 82 -2.66 6.27 9.19
N HIS A 83 -2.02 5.57 8.25
CA HIS A 83 -1.67 4.15 8.41
C HIS A 83 -0.67 3.98 9.55
N SER A 84 0.40 4.79 9.59
CA SER A 84 1.35 4.80 10.71
C SER A 84 0.66 5.03 12.05
N ARG A 85 -0.30 5.98 12.14
CA ARG A 85 -1.07 6.22 13.36
C ARG A 85 -1.89 5.00 13.79
N LEU A 86 -2.55 4.32 12.84
CA LEU A 86 -3.31 3.11 13.15
C LEU A 86 -2.39 1.97 13.64
N LEU A 87 -1.23 1.80 13.03
CA LEU A 87 -0.22 0.83 13.46
C LEU A 87 0.34 1.17 14.85
N GLY A 88 0.59 2.45 15.14
CA GLY A 88 0.96 2.96 16.45
C GLY A 88 -0.11 2.68 17.51
N SER A 89 -1.39 2.81 17.15
CA SER A 89 -2.52 2.47 18.04
C SER A 89 -2.54 0.96 18.36
N ALA A 90 -2.23 0.11 17.38
CA ALA A 90 -2.08 -1.33 17.61
C ALA A 90 -0.87 -1.66 18.53
N LEU A 91 0.26 -0.95 18.37
CA LEU A 91 1.42 -1.11 19.25
C LEU A 91 1.11 -0.67 20.68
N GLN A 92 0.47 0.48 20.86
CA GLN A 92 0.03 0.99 22.16
C GLN A 92 -0.89 0.00 22.87
N ARG A 93 -1.86 -0.57 22.14
CA ARG A 93 -2.77 -1.60 22.65
C ARG A 93 -2.04 -2.84 23.16
N PHE A 94 -0.94 -3.22 22.54
CA PHE A 94 -0.12 -4.35 22.98
C PHE A 94 0.99 -3.97 23.97
N GLY A 95 1.02 -2.71 24.44
CA GLY A 95 2.03 -2.22 25.37
C GLY A 95 3.43 -2.17 24.79
N ALA A 96 3.56 -2.01 23.47
CA ALA A 96 4.84 -1.99 22.76
C ALA A 96 5.19 -0.58 22.26
N PRO A 97 6.47 -0.19 22.32
CA PRO A 97 6.91 1.08 21.76
C PRO A 97 7.06 1.01 20.24
N GLU A 98 7.01 2.17 19.59
CA GLU A 98 7.44 2.35 18.20
C GLU A 98 8.97 2.22 18.08
N ILE A 99 9.46 1.92 16.87
CA ILE A 99 10.90 1.90 16.57
C ILE A 99 11.26 3.10 15.69
N GLN A 100 12.47 3.61 15.85
CA GLN A 100 12.94 4.78 15.09
C GLN A 100 13.78 4.41 13.86
N SER A 101 14.30 3.18 13.80
CA SER A 101 15.14 2.75 12.68
C SER A 101 15.08 1.25 12.44
N HIS A 102 15.26 0.87 11.18
CA HIS A 102 15.43 -0.51 10.76
C HIS A 102 16.30 -0.54 9.49
N TRP A 103 17.20 -1.51 9.37
CA TRP A 103 18.18 -1.56 8.27
C TRP A 103 17.51 -1.57 6.89
N SER A 104 16.42 -2.34 6.74
CA SER A 104 15.71 -2.46 5.45
C SER A 104 15.03 -1.14 5.08
N PHE A 105 14.59 -0.37 6.08
CA PHE A 105 14.00 0.95 5.90
C PHE A 105 15.05 1.96 5.47
N SER A 106 16.23 1.97 6.11
CA SER A 106 17.35 2.83 5.72
C SER A 106 17.84 2.54 4.30
N LEU A 107 17.97 1.26 3.93
CA LEU A 107 18.31 0.85 2.57
C LEU A 107 17.23 1.31 1.56
N PHE A 108 15.95 1.13 1.90
CA PHE A 108 14.83 1.57 1.06
C PHE A 108 14.85 3.09 0.84
N CYS A 109 15.11 3.89 1.88
CA CYS A 109 15.21 5.34 1.78
C CYS A 109 16.39 5.77 0.90
N GLY A 110 17.58 5.20 1.12
CA GLY A 110 18.77 5.54 0.32
C GLY A 110 18.58 5.25 -1.17
N LEU A 111 17.93 4.12 -1.53
CA LEU A 111 17.62 3.81 -2.92
C LEU A 111 16.66 4.81 -3.56
N ARG A 112 15.62 5.24 -2.82
CA ARG A 112 14.62 6.20 -3.29
C ARG A 112 15.19 7.60 -3.49
N GLU A 113 16.08 8.02 -2.60
CA GLU A 113 16.71 9.34 -2.64
C GLU A 113 17.58 9.52 -3.91
N HIS A 114 18.38 8.50 -4.25
CA HIS A 114 19.41 8.63 -5.28
C HIS A 114 18.99 8.20 -6.70
N LEU A 115 17.99 7.32 -6.85
CA LEU A 115 17.57 6.80 -8.17
C LEU A 115 16.48 7.64 -8.85
N GLY A 116 16.05 8.72 -8.19
CA GLY A 116 15.13 9.71 -8.74
C GLY A 116 13.64 9.37 -8.59
N VAL A 117 12.79 10.36 -8.83
CA VAL A 117 11.35 10.33 -8.49
C VAL A 117 10.58 9.25 -9.26
N GLN A 118 10.99 8.90 -10.48
CA GLN A 118 10.35 7.84 -11.26
C GLN A 118 10.63 6.44 -10.68
N PHE A 119 11.84 6.23 -10.17
CA PHE A 119 12.17 5.03 -9.43
C PHE A 119 11.42 5.01 -8.10
N GLU A 120 11.43 6.12 -7.34
CA GLU A 120 10.72 6.23 -6.07
C GLU A 120 9.23 5.91 -6.22
N LEU A 121 8.53 6.50 -7.19
CA LEU A 121 7.11 6.22 -7.45
C LEU A 121 6.84 4.79 -7.92
N SER A 122 7.83 4.12 -8.51
CA SER A 122 7.74 2.70 -8.89
C SER A 122 7.96 1.80 -7.67
N ALA A 123 8.89 2.18 -6.78
CA ALA A 123 9.16 1.49 -5.54
C ALA A 123 7.95 1.57 -4.60
N LEU A 124 7.36 2.77 -4.43
CA LEU A 124 6.12 2.96 -3.67
C LEU A 124 5.01 2.05 -4.20
N LEU A 125 4.68 2.10 -5.50
CA LEU A 125 3.67 1.21 -6.11
C LEU A 125 3.92 -0.28 -5.82
N LEU A 126 5.17 -0.74 -5.88
CA LEU A 126 5.46 -2.15 -5.59
C LEU A 126 5.27 -2.46 -4.11
N THR A 127 5.65 -1.54 -3.22
CA THR A 127 5.34 -1.62 -1.80
C THR A 127 3.83 -1.71 -1.59
N GLU A 128 3.02 -0.81 -2.16
CA GLU A 128 1.55 -0.82 -2.10
C GLU A 128 0.95 -2.19 -2.47
N ILE A 129 1.42 -2.79 -3.57
CA ILE A 129 0.90 -4.08 -4.04
C ILE A 129 1.25 -5.19 -3.05
N VAL A 130 2.46 -5.18 -2.50
CA VAL A 130 2.95 -6.21 -1.59
C VAL A 130 2.35 -6.04 -0.18
N SER A 131 2.32 -4.82 0.36
CA SER A 131 1.70 -4.48 1.65
C SER A 131 0.21 -4.84 1.63
N HIS A 132 -0.50 -4.53 0.55
CA HIS A 132 -1.90 -4.90 0.40
C HIS A 132 -2.12 -6.42 0.48
N VAL A 133 -1.25 -7.24 -0.10
CA VAL A 133 -1.31 -8.71 0.06
C VAL A 133 -1.05 -9.11 1.51
N TYR A 134 -0.04 -8.51 2.14
CA TYR A 134 0.31 -8.76 3.54
C TYR A 134 -0.85 -8.42 4.49
N TYR A 135 -1.46 -7.24 4.35
CA TYR A 135 -2.60 -6.81 5.17
C TYR A 135 -3.83 -7.70 4.93
N LYS A 136 -4.09 -8.15 3.71
CA LYS A 136 -5.15 -9.16 3.46
C LYS A 136 -4.91 -10.45 4.22
N MET A 137 -3.67 -10.90 4.30
CA MET A 137 -3.32 -12.10 5.07
C MET A 137 -3.45 -11.85 6.57
N MET A 138 -2.96 -10.71 7.07
CA MET A 138 -3.11 -10.33 8.46
C MET A 138 -4.59 -10.22 8.86
N TYR A 139 -5.43 -9.62 8.03
CA TYR A 139 -6.87 -9.55 8.25
C TYR A 139 -7.54 -10.93 8.37
N ARG A 140 -7.09 -11.92 7.57
CA ARG A 140 -7.67 -13.27 7.57
C ARG A 140 -7.21 -14.10 8.75
N HIS A 141 -5.92 -14.04 9.07
CA HIS A 141 -5.29 -14.95 10.03
C HIS A 141 -5.18 -14.38 11.44
N CYS A 142 -5.17 -13.06 11.60
CA CYS A 142 -5.07 -12.46 12.93
C CYS A 142 -6.38 -12.62 13.71
N PRO A 143 -6.37 -13.23 14.91
CA PRO A 143 -7.58 -13.40 15.71
C PRO A 143 -8.02 -12.13 16.45
N ASP A 144 -7.23 -11.05 16.43
CA ASP A 144 -7.55 -9.80 17.12
C ASP A 144 -8.47 -8.91 16.26
N GLU A 145 -9.63 -8.56 16.81
CA GLU A 145 -10.66 -7.76 16.13
C GLU A 145 -10.15 -6.36 15.74
N ALA A 146 -9.42 -5.69 16.63
CA ALA A 146 -8.91 -4.34 16.38
C ALA A 146 -7.88 -4.34 15.24
N VAL A 147 -6.97 -5.32 15.22
CA VAL A 147 -5.98 -5.51 14.14
C VAL A 147 -6.69 -5.81 12.81
N ARG A 148 -7.76 -6.60 12.80
CA ARG A 148 -8.57 -6.81 11.58
C ARG A 148 -9.27 -5.53 11.13
N GLY A 149 -9.80 -4.74 12.05
CA GLY A 149 -10.37 -3.41 11.77
C GLY A 149 -9.35 -2.48 11.13
N MET A 150 -8.15 -2.40 11.71
CA MET A 150 -7.01 -1.66 11.16
C MET A 150 -6.66 -2.13 9.76
N CYS A 151 -6.44 -3.45 9.57
CA CYS A 151 -6.10 -4.00 8.25
C CYS A 151 -7.17 -3.65 7.22
N ARG A 152 -8.45 -3.65 7.58
CA ARG A 152 -9.55 -3.30 6.68
C ARG A 152 -9.43 -1.86 6.18
N LEU A 153 -9.10 -0.91 7.06
CA LEU A 153 -8.89 0.50 6.69
C LEU A 153 -7.67 0.64 5.78
N ILE A 154 -6.55 0.01 6.13
CA ILE A 154 -5.33 0.08 5.32
C ILE A 154 -5.58 -0.54 3.94
N ILE A 155 -6.14 -1.75 3.86
CA ILE A 155 -6.49 -2.42 2.58
C ILE A 155 -7.38 -1.56 1.68
N ARG A 156 -8.31 -0.81 2.27
CA ARG A 156 -9.17 0.14 1.55
C ARG A 156 -8.34 1.22 0.87
N ASP A 157 -7.43 1.82 1.62
CA ASP A 157 -6.57 2.92 1.18
C ASP A 157 -5.54 2.43 0.14
N GLU A 158 -4.87 1.29 0.37
CA GLU A 158 -3.92 0.68 -0.59
C GLU A 158 -4.57 0.37 -1.94
N ALA A 159 -5.85 -0.02 -1.94
CA ALA A 159 -6.60 -0.22 -3.19
C ALA A 159 -6.76 1.09 -3.97
N GLY A 160 -7.00 2.20 -3.27
CA GLY A 160 -7.03 3.56 -3.83
C GLY A 160 -5.66 3.98 -4.37
N HIS A 161 -4.58 3.74 -3.61
CA HIS A 161 -3.20 4.06 -4.00
C HIS A 161 -2.76 3.30 -5.25
N ILE A 162 -3.02 2.00 -5.33
CA ILE A 162 -2.73 1.19 -6.51
C ILE A 162 -3.49 1.73 -7.74
N ALA A 163 -4.76 2.10 -7.56
CA ALA A 163 -5.56 2.69 -8.63
C ALA A 163 -5.02 4.06 -9.07
N PHE A 164 -4.55 4.88 -8.13
CA PHE A 164 -3.88 6.17 -8.36
C PHE A 164 -2.63 5.99 -9.21
N HIS A 165 -1.72 5.12 -8.79
CA HIS A 165 -0.50 4.80 -9.52
C HIS A 165 -0.78 4.28 -10.93
N ARG A 166 -1.82 3.46 -11.11
CA ARG A 166 -2.25 3.01 -12.44
C ARG A 166 -2.72 4.19 -13.30
N ALA A 167 -3.51 5.11 -12.75
CA ALA A 167 -3.96 6.29 -13.49
C ALA A 167 -2.79 7.21 -13.87
N ARG A 168 -1.79 7.38 -12.99
CA ARG A 168 -0.54 8.08 -13.25
C ARG A 168 0.23 7.43 -14.41
N LEU A 169 0.52 6.13 -14.33
CA LEU A 169 1.22 5.39 -15.39
C LEU A 169 0.47 5.50 -16.73
N ARG A 170 -0.85 5.32 -16.75
CA ARG A 170 -1.63 5.50 -18.00
C ARG A 170 -1.46 6.90 -18.61
N ALA A 171 -1.42 7.94 -17.78
CA ALA A 171 -1.20 9.30 -18.27
C ALA A 171 0.21 9.48 -18.83
N GLU A 172 1.24 8.99 -18.13
CA GLU A 172 2.62 9.00 -18.61
C GLU A 172 2.79 8.23 -19.91
N GLY A 173 2.12 7.08 -20.03
CA GLY A 173 2.07 6.25 -21.22
C GLY A 173 1.54 7.01 -22.44
N ARG A 174 0.43 7.73 -22.27
CA ARG A 174 -0.15 8.56 -23.33
C ARG A 174 0.73 9.75 -23.70
N GLN A 175 1.31 10.44 -22.71
CA GLN A 175 2.12 11.63 -22.95
C GLN A 175 3.44 11.32 -23.67
N HIS A 176 4.08 10.20 -23.34
CA HIS A 176 5.42 9.86 -23.84
C HIS A 176 5.42 8.70 -24.85
N GLY A 177 4.25 8.27 -25.33
CA GLY A 177 4.13 7.11 -26.22
C GLY A 177 4.65 5.80 -25.64
N ARG A 178 4.71 5.67 -24.30
CA ARG A 178 5.25 4.47 -23.65
C ARG A 178 4.23 3.34 -23.70
N SER A 179 4.68 2.18 -24.18
CA SER A 179 3.93 0.93 -24.15
C SER A 179 4.42 0.03 -23.01
N TYR A 180 3.47 -0.52 -22.25
CA TYR A 180 3.72 -1.47 -21.17
C TYR A 180 3.77 -2.91 -21.70
N GLY A 181 4.74 -3.17 -22.58
CA GLY A 181 4.95 -4.46 -23.26
C GLY A 181 5.51 -5.56 -22.34
N ARG A 182 5.92 -6.69 -22.95
CA ARG A 182 6.41 -7.87 -22.21
C ARG A 182 7.67 -7.60 -21.39
N VAL A 183 8.63 -6.86 -21.93
CA VAL A 183 9.88 -6.52 -21.21
C VAL A 183 9.59 -5.72 -19.94
N TRP A 184 8.74 -4.69 -20.06
CA TRP A 184 8.33 -3.89 -18.91
C TRP A 184 7.61 -4.74 -17.87
N GLU A 185 6.70 -5.62 -18.30
CA GLU A 185 6.00 -6.53 -17.40
C GLU A 185 6.95 -7.49 -16.68
N SER A 186 7.91 -8.09 -17.38
CA SER A 186 8.90 -8.99 -16.77
C SER A 186 9.73 -8.27 -15.71
N LEU A 187 10.19 -7.05 -16.01
CA LEU A 187 10.93 -6.23 -15.05
C LEU A 187 10.06 -5.80 -13.86
N PHE A 188 8.80 -5.44 -14.11
CA PHE A 188 7.84 -5.08 -13.06
C PHE A 188 7.59 -6.27 -12.12
N ARG A 189 7.35 -7.47 -12.67
CA ARG A 189 7.17 -8.71 -11.89
C ARG A 189 8.42 -9.08 -11.10
N ALA A 190 9.60 -9.00 -11.72
CA ALA A 190 10.86 -9.30 -11.05
C ALA A 190 11.08 -8.37 -9.84
N ARG A 191 10.86 -7.05 -10.02
CA ARG A 191 10.97 -6.08 -8.92
C ARG A 191 9.91 -6.29 -7.85
N GLY A 192 8.67 -6.58 -8.23
CA GLY A 192 7.60 -6.87 -7.27
C GLY A 192 7.86 -8.13 -6.46
N LEU A 193 8.40 -9.19 -7.07
CA LEU A 193 8.84 -10.38 -6.35
C LEU A 193 10.02 -10.07 -5.42
N ALA A 194 11.00 -9.27 -5.85
CA ALA A 194 12.11 -8.87 -4.99
C ALA A 194 11.63 -8.08 -3.76
N ALA A 195 10.76 -7.08 -3.95
CA ALA A 195 10.13 -6.33 -2.86
C ALA A 195 9.30 -7.26 -1.95
N GLY A 196 8.51 -8.15 -2.55
CA GLY A 196 7.77 -9.20 -1.87
C GLY A 196 8.64 -10.06 -0.96
N THR A 197 9.77 -10.55 -1.47
CA THR A 197 10.70 -11.38 -0.72
C THR A 197 11.34 -10.60 0.44
N VAL A 198 11.74 -9.35 0.24
CA VAL A 198 12.28 -8.51 1.32
C VAL A 198 11.25 -8.33 2.44
N LEU A 199 10.01 -8.01 2.09
CA LEU A 199 8.91 -7.92 3.07
C LEU A 199 8.68 -9.28 3.74
N TRP A 200 8.59 -10.36 2.99
CA TRP A 200 8.35 -11.68 3.54
C TRP A 200 9.44 -12.10 4.53
N VAL A 201 10.71 -11.88 4.21
CA VAL A 201 11.81 -12.24 5.12
C VAL A 201 11.69 -11.54 6.48
N ASN A 202 11.31 -10.27 6.47
CA ASN A 202 11.19 -9.47 7.68
C ASN A 202 9.91 -9.78 8.49
N HIS A 203 8.82 -10.17 7.82
CA HIS A 203 7.49 -10.21 8.41
C HIS A 203 6.82 -11.60 8.47
N ARG A 204 7.38 -12.62 7.78
CA ARG A 204 6.79 -13.98 7.69
C ARG A 204 6.51 -14.60 9.05
N SER A 205 7.40 -14.37 10.02
CA SER A 205 7.30 -15.01 11.33
C SER A 205 5.98 -14.69 12.04
N ALA A 206 5.45 -13.47 11.86
CA ALA A 206 4.16 -13.05 12.43
C ALA A 206 3.00 -13.81 11.77
N LEU A 207 2.96 -13.85 10.44
CA LEU A 207 1.88 -14.48 9.70
C LEU A 207 1.89 -16.02 9.83
N LEU A 208 3.07 -16.65 9.78
CA LEU A 208 3.21 -18.09 9.99
C LEU A 208 2.76 -18.49 11.41
N ALA A 209 3.02 -17.66 12.42
CA ALA A 209 2.56 -17.90 13.79
C ALA A 209 1.04 -17.77 13.97
N MET A 210 0.33 -17.27 12.96
CA MET A 210 -1.13 -17.14 12.92
C MET A 210 -1.78 -18.09 11.89
N GLY A 211 -1.01 -18.97 11.24
CA GLY A 211 -1.53 -20.01 10.33
C GLY A 211 -1.47 -19.68 8.83
N ALA A 212 -0.87 -18.56 8.45
CA ALA A 212 -0.67 -18.23 7.03
C ALA A 212 0.44 -19.08 6.39
N THR A 213 0.53 -19.05 5.05
CA THR A 213 1.56 -19.81 4.31
C THR A 213 2.34 -18.96 3.30
N ASP A 214 3.53 -19.42 2.90
CA ASP A 214 4.31 -18.78 1.83
C ASP A 214 3.54 -18.77 0.51
N GLY A 215 2.82 -19.87 0.20
CA GLY A 215 2.04 -20.01 -1.03
C GLY A 215 0.91 -18.99 -1.15
N GLU A 216 0.23 -18.68 -0.04
CA GLU A 216 -0.77 -17.61 0.01
C GLU A 216 -0.17 -16.24 -0.32
N PHE A 217 1.02 -15.95 0.21
CA PHE A 217 1.69 -14.67 0.03
C PHE A 217 2.15 -14.45 -1.42
N TYR A 218 2.97 -15.36 -1.95
CA TYR A 218 3.48 -15.23 -3.31
C TYR A 218 2.37 -15.40 -4.36
N GLY A 219 1.40 -16.29 -4.12
CA GLY A 219 0.20 -16.41 -4.95
C GLY A 219 -0.67 -15.16 -4.91
N GLY A 220 -0.72 -14.45 -3.78
CA GLY A 220 -1.34 -13.12 -3.64
C GLY A 220 -0.63 -12.07 -4.49
N ILE A 221 0.69 -11.95 -4.35
CA ILE A 221 1.51 -11.00 -5.11
C ILE A 221 1.36 -11.22 -6.62
N TRP A 222 1.46 -12.47 -7.07
CA TRP A 222 1.35 -12.79 -8.50
C TRP A 222 0.00 -12.39 -9.08
N ARG A 223 -1.10 -12.64 -8.34
CA ARG A 223 -2.45 -12.23 -8.73
C ARG A 223 -2.59 -10.72 -8.75
N ASP A 224 -2.13 -10.01 -7.72
CA ASP A 224 -2.33 -8.56 -7.60
C ASP A 224 -1.51 -7.79 -8.64
N MET A 225 -0.28 -8.21 -8.92
CA MET A 225 0.49 -7.70 -10.07
C MET A 225 -0.20 -8.02 -11.40
N GLY A 226 -0.69 -9.24 -11.59
CA GLY A 226 -1.41 -9.63 -12.81
C GLY A 226 -2.67 -8.78 -13.04
N ARG A 227 -3.45 -8.53 -11.99
CA ARG A 227 -4.62 -7.63 -12.01
C ARG A 227 -4.21 -6.20 -12.34
N PHE A 228 -3.14 -5.70 -11.73
CA PHE A 228 -2.60 -4.38 -12.01
C PHE A 228 -2.21 -4.21 -13.47
N ILE A 229 -1.41 -5.14 -14.02
CA ILE A 229 -0.90 -5.10 -15.40
C ILE A 229 -2.04 -5.20 -16.40
N ARG A 230 -2.97 -6.15 -16.21
CA ARG A 230 -4.14 -6.31 -17.08
C ARG A 230 -4.94 -5.01 -17.14
N ARG A 231 -5.28 -4.44 -15.99
CA ARG A 231 -6.00 -3.17 -15.92
C ARG A 231 -5.19 -2.04 -16.53
N LEU A 232 -3.89 -1.93 -16.26
CA LEU A 232 -3.04 -0.88 -16.85
C LEU A 232 -3.16 -0.85 -18.38
N ARG A 233 -3.20 -2.03 -19.01
CA ARG A 233 -3.32 -2.21 -20.47
C ARG A 233 -4.72 -2.05 -21.04
N GLU A 234 -5.77 -2.30 -20.24
CA GLU A 234 -7.15 -2.09 -20.68
C GLU A 234 -7.34 -0.63 -21.07
N ALA A 235 -7.76 -0.40 -22.33
CA ALA A 235 -8.16 0.90 -22.81
C ALA A 235 -9.34 1.41 -21.97
N PRO A 236 -9.43 2.71 -21.65
CA PRO A 236 -10.63 3.25 -21.03
C PRO A 236 -11.81 2.97 -21.96
N SER A 237 -12.77 2.18 -21.48
CA SER A 237 -13.97 1.87 -22.25
C SER A 237 -14.70 3.18 -22.55
N SER A 238 -14.80 3.54 -23.83
CA SER A 238 -15.55 4.70 -24.35
C SER A 238 -17.05 4.66 -24.03
N ARG A 239 -17.53 3.61 -23.34
CA ARG A 239 -18.94 3.38 -23.05
C ARG A 239 -19.44 3.90 -21.70
N HIS A 240 -18.60 4.46 -20.85
CA HIS A 240 -19.07 5.25 -19.70
C HIS A 240 -18.09 6.41 -19.53
N GLY A 241 -18.60 7.64 -19.40
CA GLY A 241 -17.87 8.77 -18.83
C GLY A 241 -17.54 8.56 -17.35
N ALA A 242 -17.17 7.35 -16.96
CA ALA A 242 -16.84 6.97 -15.59
C ALA A 242 -15.50 7.60 -15.24
N ARG A 243 -15.52 8.43 -14.20
CA ARG A 243 -14.34 9.06 -13.63
C ARG A 243 -13.29 7.97 -13.28
N PRO A 244 -11.98 8.22 -13.48
CA PRO A 244 -10.90 7.34 -13.02
C PRO A 244 -11.06 6.86 -11.56
N THR A 245 -11.59 7.73 -10.71
CA THR A 245 -11.89 7.46 -9.29
C THR A 245 -13.06 6.50 -9.09
N ALA A 246 -14.04 6.45 -9.99
CA ALA A 246 -15.12 5.45 -9.93
C ALA A 246 -14.59 4.02 -10.14
N THR A 247 -13.48 3.88 -10.88
CA THR A 247 -12.78 2.58 -10.98
C THR A 247 -12.06 2.26 -9.67
N ALA A 248 -11.47 3.27 -9.00
CA ALA A 248 -10.86 3.09 -7.68
C ALA A 248 -11.91 2.67 -6.62
N GLU A 249 -13.08 3.30 -6.60
CA GLU A 249 -14.19 2.94 -5.69
C GLU A 249 -14.66 1.49 -5.90
N LYS A 250 -14.77 1.04 -7.16
CA LYS A 250 -15.08 -0.38 -7.46
C LYS A 250 -13.99 -1.32 -6.97
N GLU A 251 -12.72 -0.90 -7.01
CA GLU A 251 -11.59 -1.70 -6.54
C GLU A 251 -11.52 -1.78 -5.03
N ILE A 252 -11.78 -0.67 -4.36
CA ILE A 252 -11.95 -0.59 -2.91
C ILE A 252 -13.07 -1.54 -2.49
N HIS A 253 -14.24 -1.43 -3.11
CA HIS A 253 -15.38 -2.29 -2.83
C HIS A 253 -15.05 -3.77 -3.08
N ALA A 254 -14.41 -4.09 -4.21
CA ALA A 254 -14.01 -5.47 -4.52
C ALA A 254 -12.97 -6.04 -3.54
N SER A 255 -12.02 -5.21 -3.09
CA SER A 255 -11.05 -5.61 -2.07
C SER A 255 -11.73 -5.91 -0.75
N LEU A 256 -12.66 -5.06 -0.32
CA LEU A 256 -13.44 -5.24 0.92
C LEU A 256 -14.44 -6.40 0.85
N SER A 257 -15.07 -6.65 -0.31
CA SER A 257 -16.01 -7.77 -0.47
C SER A 257 -15.28 -9.12 -0.41
N MET A 258 -14.06 -9.19 -0.94
CA MET A 258 -13.20 -10.39 -0.83
C MET A 258 -12.74 -10.67 0.61
N LEU A 259 -12.79 -9.69 1.51
CA LEU A 259 -12.53 -9.90 2.93
C LEU A 259 -13.74 -10.53 3.66
N SER A 260 -14.95 -10.37 3.12
CA SER A 260 -16.20 -10.84 3.74
C SER A 260 -16.55 -12.26 3.32
N ASN A 261 -16.19 -12.68 2.11
CA ASN A 261 -16.49 -14.02 1.57
C ASN A 261 -15.46 -15.10 1.94
N GLY A 262 -14.50 -14.81 2.81
CA GLY A 262 -13.45 -15.73 3.25
C GLY A 262 -13.48 -16.04 4.75
N SER A 263 -14.65 -15.88 5.39
CA SER A 263 -14.92 -16.28 6.78
C SER A 263 -15.58 -17.66 6.82
#